data_AF-A0A0H3EE96-F1
#
_entry.id   AF-A0A0H3EE96-F1
#
_cell.length_a   1.000
_cell.length_b   1.000
_cell.length_c   1.000
_cell.angle_alpha   90.00
_cell.angle_beta   90.00
_cell.angle_gamma   90.00
#
_symmetry.space_group_name_H-M   'P 1'
#
loop_
_entity.id
_entity.type
_entity.pdbx_description
1 polymer ?
#
loop_
_entity_poly.entity_id
_entity_poly.type
_entity_poly.pdbx_seq_one_letter_code
_entity_poly.pdbx_strand_id
1 'polypeptide(L)' 'MTLTAPNPGNDDVRHIVLRMIDGRHWTAITTKRGKRIRIISVRRSRKNKEACHESKK' A
#
# COMPACT_ATOMS: atom_id res chain seq x y z
N MET A 1 -8.63 -7.38 0.19
CA MET A 1 -9.24 -6.09 0.58
C MET A 1 -8.49 -4.97 -0.10
N THR A 2 -9.20 -4.07 -0.80
CA THR A 2 -8.61 -2.94 -1.53
C THR A 2 -9.05 -1.66 -0.83
N LEU A 3 -8.10 -0.85 -0.36
CA LEU A 3 -8.37 0.46 0.26
C LEU A 3 -8.01 1.55 -0.76
N THR A 4 -8.95 2.46 -1.02
CA THR A 4 -8.79 3.61 -1.92
C THR A 4 -8.72 4.89 -1.09
N ALA A 5 -7.64 5.66 -1.28
CA ALA A 5 -7.49 6.98 -0.67
C ALA A 5 -7.46 8.05 -1.77
N PRO A 6 -8.35 9.06 -1.74
CA PRO A 6 -8.27 10.19 -2.65
C PRO A 6 -7.02 11.03 -2.31
N ASN A 7 -6.26 11.42 -3.34
CA ASN A 7 -5.09 12.30 -3.20
C ASN A 7 -5.44 13.67 -3.82
N PRO A 8 -5.16 14.80 -3.15
CA PRO A 8 -5.54 16.12 -3.66
C PRO A 8 -4.72 16.60 -4.87
N GLY A 9 -3.62 15.91 -5.21
CA GLY A 9 -2.88 16.17 -6.44
C GLY A 9 -3.23 15.14 -7.49
N ASN A 10 -3.79 15.59 -8.62
CA ASN A 10 -3.89 15.11 -10.02
C ASN A 10 -3.53 13.66 -10.43
N ASP A 11 -3.30 12.75 -9.50
CA ASP A 11 -2.97 11.34 -9.70
C ASP A 11 -4.21 10.55 -9.26
N ASP A 12 -4.95 10.10 -10.26
CA ASP A 12 -6.32 9.57 -10.28
C ASP A 12 -6.58 8.34 -9.38
N VAL A 13 -6.40 8.46 -8.07
CA VAL A 13 -6.55 7.40 -7.05
C VAL A 13 -5.29 6.54 -6.88
N ARG A 14 -4.91 6.35 -5.61
CA ARG A 14 -3.88 5.40 -5.21
C ARG A 14 -4.54 4.10 -4.77
N HIS A 15 -4.07 3.00 -5.34
CA HIS A 15 -4.50 1.66 -4.97
C HIS A 15 -3.44 1.01 -4.10
N ILE A 16 -3.89 0.48 -2.96
CA ILE A 16 -3.07 -0.36 -2.10
C ILE A 16 -3.35 -1.82 -2.45
N VAL A 17 -2.32 -2.53 -2.88
CA VAL A 17 -2.35 -3.95 -3.22
C VAL A 17 -1.60 -4.71 -2.14
N LEU A 18 -2.28 -5.65 -1.50
CA LEU A 18 -1.72 -6.56 -0.51
C LEU A 18 -1.62 -7.95 -1.15
N ARG A 19 -0.42 -8.52 -1.19
CA ARG A 19 -0.21 -9.85 -1.76
C ARG A 19 0.89 -10.60 -1.01
N MET A 20 0.77 -11.93 -0.95
CA MET A 20 1.87 -12.78 -0.51
C MET A 20 2.73 -13.19 -1.71
N ILE A 21 4.04 -13.00 -1.59
CA ILE A 21 5.04 -13.46 -2.56
C ILE A 21 6.13 -14.14 -1.73
N ASP A 22 6.43 -15.40 -2.04
CA ASP A 22 7.45 -16.21 -1.35
C ASP A 22 7.20 -16.35 0.16
N GLY A 23 5.94 -16.64 0.55
CA GLY A 23 5.54 -16.77 1.96
C GLY A 23 5.62 -15.47 2.78
N ARG A 24 5.93 -14.33 2.14
CA ARG A 24 6.08 -13.02 2.78
C ARG A 24 4.98 -12.08 2.30
N HIS A 25 4.47 -11.26 3.21
CA HIS A 25 3.47 -10.26 2.88
C HIS A 25 4.12 -9.03 2.24
N TRP A 26 3.57 -8.59 1.13
CA TRP A 26 3.97 -7.39 0.41
C TRP A 26 2.79 -6.43 0.30
N THR A 27 3.10 -5.15 0.44
CA THR A 27 2.16 -4.06 0.21
C THR A 27 2.74 -3.19 -0.90
N ALA A 28 2.02 -3.07 -2.00
CA ALA A 28 2.36 -2.16 -3.08
C ALA A 28 1.36 -1.01 -3.11
N ILE A 29 1.86 0.20 -3.32
CA ILE A 29 1.07 1.38 -3.64
C ILE A 29 1.26 1.66 -5.12
N THR A 30 0.16 1.66 -5.84
CA THR A 30 0.13 1.89 -7.28
C THR A 30 -0.84 3.01 -7.60
N THR A 31 -0.63 3.66 -8.74
CA THR A 31 -1.62 4.58 -9.30
C THR A 31 -1.76 4.29 -10.78
N LYS A 32 -2.91 4.63 -11.34
CA LYS A 32 -3.20 4.47 -12.75
C LYS A 32 -3.20 5.86 -13.38
N ARG A 33 -2.31 6.09 -14.33
CA ARG A 33 -2.28 7.34 -15.12
C ARG A 33 -2.67 7.00 -16.55
N GLY A 34 -3.93 7.26 -16.89
CA GLY A 34 -4.53 6.84 -18.16
C GLY A 34 -4.49 5.31 -18.35
N LYS A 35 -3.73 4.84 -19.34
CA LYS A 35 -3.56 3.40 -19.66
C LYS A 35 -2.32 2.76 -19.01
N ARG A 36 -1.52 3.49 -18.24
CA ARG A 36 -0.28 2.99 -17.63
C ARG A 36 -0.43 2.82 -16.11
N ILE A 37 0.16 1.74 -15.58
CA ILE A 37 0.27 1.49 -14.14
C ILE A 37 1.62 2.01 -13.67
N ARG A 38 1.63 2.92 -12.72
CA ARG A 38 2.85 3.37 -12.03
C ARG A 38 2.91 2.73 -10.66
N ILE A 39 4.03 2.07 -10.39
CA ILE A 39 4.36 1.59 -9.05
C ILE A 39 5.03 2.75 -8.31
N ILE A 40 4.44 3.17 -7.19
CA ILE A 40 4.95 4.29 -6.37
C ILE A 40 5.87 3.74 -5.29
N SER A 41 5.44 2.68 -4.60
CA SER A 41 6.21 2.06 -3.53
C SER A 41 5.82 0.60 -3.41
N VAL A 42 6.81 -0.27 -3.24
CA VAL A 42 6.59 -1.68 -2.87
C VAL A 42 7.35 -1.92 -1.59
N ARG A 43 6.62 -2.28 -0.54
CA ARG A 43 7.19 -2.56 0.78
C ARG A 43 6.85 -3.97 1.19
N ARG A 44 7.87 -4.68 1.66
CA ARG A 44 7.67 -5.92 2.41
C ARG A 44 7.10 -5.55 3.77
N SER A 45 5.98 -6.18 4.14
CA SER A 45 5.49 -6.11 5.51
C SER A 45 6.54 -6.77 6.39
N ARG A 46 7.16 -5.98 7.26
CA ARG A 46 8.07 -6.53 8.26
C ARG A 46 7.22 -7.36 9.22
N LYS A 47 7.71 -8.55 9.57
CA LYS A 47 7.12 -9.43 10.59
C LYS A 47 7.34 -8.82 11.97
N ASN A 48 6.89 -7.57 12.19
CA ASN A 48 6.91 -6.94 13.50
C ASN A 48 5.48 -6.99 14.03
N LYS A 49 5.13 -8.13 14.62
CA LYS A 49 3.78 -8.34 15.14
C LYS A 49 3.55 -7.66 16.50
N GLU A 50 4.58 -7.15 17.18
CA GLU A 50 4.45 -6.59 18.53
C GLU A 50 5.45 -5.43 18.66
N ALA A 51 4.99 -4.21 19.01
CA ALA A 51 5.73 -3.17 19.76
C ALA A 51 5.16 -1.74 19.62
N CYS A 52 4.16 -1.46 18.78
CA CYS A 52 3.57 -0.12 18.70
C CYS A 52 2.05 -0.17 18.55
N HIS A 53 1.37 -0.64 19.59
CA HIS A 53 -0.03 -0.25 19.84
C HIS A 53 -0.18 0.15 21.30
N GLU A 54 0.59 1.16 21.72
CA GLU A 54 0.32 1.85 22.97
C GLU A 54 0.71 3.30 22.79
N SER A 55 -0.23 4.09 22.26
CA SER A 55 -0.36 5.55 22.41
C SER A 55 -1.49 6.06 21.49
N LYS A 56 -2.72 5.62 21.77
CA LYS A 56 -3.90 6.46 21.57
C LYS A 56 -4.70 6.34 22.87
N LYS A 57 -4.28 7.13 23.84
CA LYS A 57 -5.15 7.66 24.88
C LYS A 57 -5.71 8.98 24.38
#